data_AF-A0A0Q5NR88-F1
#
_entry.id   AF-A0A0Q5NR88-F1
#
_cell.length_a   1.000
_cell.length_b   1.000
_cell.length_c   1.000
_cell.angle_alpha   90.00
_cell.angle_beta   90.00
_cell.angle_gamma   90.00
#
_symmetry.space_group_name_H-M   'P 1'
#
loop_
_entity.id
_entity.type
_entity.pdbx_description
1 polymer ?
#
loop_
_entity_poly.entity_id
_entity_poly.type
_entity_poly.pdbx_seq_one_letter_code
_entity_poly.pdbx_strand_id
1 'polypeptide(L)'
;MEKTIIINIGNTIIHIEESAYELLKAYLNEVKHYFANHADDLEIVTDIENRIAELLTEQLEEQKKQVVDAGNVNSVIGLMGRVQDFDNAEATTEEEPMVHASFQAQPTDKKLYRDMDERVVAGVCAGIGHYLDFDVKWIRLAAVLTVFLGGTGVLVYALLWIIMPKATSRIEKMEMKGEPANLQGFQKNLDEELQAVRERLSEANKHAQPVFARLGNFIGEFFEWLGRFISGTGKVIFKIIAIVIVVFGVLFLLSLIVGVAAFQGFWDASIYEYFPFSIVNEGNRGVILFSAFIVCFIPVLALVLFSIRVAFSKQAINKTLSFALLIIWLAGAATVGYQAAKISSEFKQHAELTQTTELKTLPTYTIDIDKSKYFSKEDSIAYHIDANQRNQIVVDDFEDGPFVSPNNIRININKSENGVTRIVQKFESQGKTFQSALQNAQNISYNYNSKDALLIFNPRFQLRKGTIWRNQEVWINLELPVGTKLIIKHDAYRYINNYGTWDCDEKENDSDNYSTWIMTEDGLRCIAQLKEEALHKKKLKKELLDLESLRKTKPVDSLYQDSISNRVKEVKEELGINVEDNTGN
;
A
#
# COMPACT_ATOMS: atom_id res chain seq x y z
N MET A 1 -72.23 -3.81 -8.17
CA MET A 1 -70.78 -3.89 -8.40
C MET A 1 -70.37 -2.56 -8.98
N GLU A 2 -69.60 -1.81 -8.20
CA GLU A 2 -68.93 -0.60 -8.68
C GLU A 2 -67.92 -0.98 -9.77
N LYS A 3 -67.70 -0.09 -10.72
CA LYS A 3 -66.72 -0.29 -11.78
C LYS A 3 -65.32 -0.09 -11.20
N THR A 4 -64.39 -1.00 -11.51
CA THR A 4 -62.99 -0.87 -11.09
C THR A 4 -62.15 -0.27 -12.21
N ILE A 5 -61.24 0.63 -11.83
CA ILE A 5 -60.35 1.37 -12.72
C ILE A 5 -58.91 1.10 -12.27
N ILE A 6 -57.99 0.99 -13.22
CA ILE A 6 -56.55 0.88 -12.94
C ILE A 6 -55.98 2.28 -13.06
N ILE A 7 -55.34 2.75 -12.00
CA ILE A 7 -54.69 4.06 -11.98
C ILE A 7 -53.22 3.91 -11.61
N ASN A 8 -52.41 4.88 -12.04
CA ASN A 8 -51.04 5.05 -11.58
C ASN A 8 -51.00 6.30 -10.70
N ILE A 9 -50.53 6.15 -9.46
CA ILE A 9 -50.33 7.25 -8.51
C ILE A 9 -48.88 7.18 -8.01
N GLY A 10 -48.14 8.28 -8.22
CA GLY A 10 -46.68 8.25 -8.10
C GLY A 10 -46.07 7.17 -8.99
N ASN A 11 -45.38 6.20 -8.36
CA ASN A 11 -44.77 5.05 -9.03
C ASN A 11 -45.51 3.71 -8.83
N THR A 12 -46.76 3.72 -8.33
CA THR A 12 -47.50 2.50 -7.97
C THR A 12 -48.80 2.34 -8.76
N ILE A 13 -49.02 1.14 -9.32
CA ILE A 13 -50.25 0.78 -10.01
C ILE A 13 -51.22 0.16 -9.01
N ILE A 14 -52.41 0.77 -8.86
CA ILE A 14 -53.45 0.30 -7.96
C ILE A 14 -54.80 0.12 -8.67
N HIS A 15 -55.57 -0.86 -8.20
CA HIS A 15 -56.96 -1.09 -8.63
C HIS A 15 -57.89 -0.34 -7.66
N ILE A 16 -58.73 0.54 -8.18
CA ILE A 16 -59.59 1.42 -7.38
C ILE A 16 -61.04 1.42 -7.91
N GLU A 17 -62.03 1.49 -7.02
CA GLU A 17 -63.44 1.66 -7.40
C GLU A 17 -63.69 3.07 -7.99
N GLU A 18 -64.65 3.19 -8.91
CA GLU A 18 -64.99 4.46 -9.58
C GLU A 18 -65.34 5.57 -8.58
N SER A 19 -66.13 5.27 -7.54
CA SER A 19 -66.44 6.24 -6.48
C SER A 19 -65.21 6.68 -5.67
N ALA A 20 -64.26 5.77 -5.44
CA ALA A 20 -63.04 6.04 -4.69
C ALA A 20 -62.03 6.84 -5.53
N TYR A 21 -61.98 6.58 -6.84
CA TYR A 21 -61.16 7.33 -7.79
C TYR A 21 -61.58 8.79 -7.87
N GLU A 22 -62.88 9.09 -7.93
CA GLU A 22 -63.37 10.47 -7.97
C GLU A 22 -62.98 11.25 -6.70
N LEU A 23 -63.11 10.63 -5.53
CA LEU A 23 -62.69 11.22 -4.25
C LEU A 23 -61.19 11.49 -4.21
N LEU A 24 -60.37 10.50 -4.58
CA LEU A 24 -58.91 10.63 -4.60
C LEU A 24 -58.46 11.70 -5.59
N LYS A 25 -59.07 11.75 -6.77
CA LYS A 25 -58.78 12.74 -7.82
C LYS A 25 -59.12 14.15 -7.36
N ALA A 26 -60.27 14.34 -6.71
CA ALA A 26 -60.65 15.64 -6.15
C ALA A 26 -59.61 16.11 -5.12
N TYR A 27 -59.24 15.24 -4.19
CA TYR A 27 -58.25 15.52 -3.15
C TYR A 27 -56.85 15.85 -3.73
N LEU A 28 -56.33 15.04 -4.67
CA LEU A 28 -55.04 15.31 -5.30
C LEU A 28 -55.02 16.63 -6.08
N ASN A 29 -56.13 16.99 -6.74
CA ASN A 29 -56.24 18.28 -7.42
C ASN A 29 -56.20 19.46 -6.45
N GLU A 30 -56.84 19.34 -5.27
CA GLU A 30 -56.77 20.36 -4.21
C GLU A 30 -55.33 20.53 -3.70
N VAL A 31 -54.66 19.43 -3.38
CA VAL A 31 -53.25 19.43 -2.94
C VAL A 31 -52.35 20.06 -4.01
N LYS A 32 -52.48 19.63 -5.27
CA LYS A 32 -51.69 20.16 -6.38
C LYS A 32 -51.90 21.66 -6.57
N HIS A 33 -53.15 22.14 -6.49
CA HIS A 33 -53.45 23.56 -6.64
C HIS A 33 -52.84 24.40 -5.50
N TYR A 34 -52.77 23.87 -4.28
CA TYR A 34 -52.17 24.56 -3.14
C TYR A 34 -50.65 24.70 -3.26
N PHE A 35 -49.95 23.62 -3.63
CA PHE A 35 -48.49 23.62 -3.72
C PHE A 35 -47.95 24.22 -5.04
N ALA A 36 -48.79 24.39 -6.07
CA ALA A 36 -48.42 24.92 -7.40
C ALA A 36 -47.74 26.31 -7.41
N ASN A 37 -47.89 27.10 -6.36
CA ASN A 37 -47.33 28.46 -6.27
C ASN A 37 -45.93 28.52 -5.63
N HIS A 38 -45.34 27.39 -5.23
CA HIS A 38 -44.03 27.34 -4.56
C HIS A 38 -42.92 26.87 -5.53
N ALA A 39 -41.68 27.30 -5.31
CA ALA A 39 -40.56 27.11 -6.25
C ALA A 39 -40.15 25.64 -6.50
N ASP A 40 -40.66 24.70 -5.71
CA ASP A 40 -40.38 23.25 -5.73
C ASP A 40 -41.64 22.38 -5.99
N ASP A 41 -42.66 22.97 -6.63
CA ASP A 41 -44.01 22.42 -6.92
C ASP A 41 -44.02 20.92 -7.29
N LEU A 42 -43.18 20.51 -8.24
CA LEU A 42 -43.26 19.17 -8.82
C LEU A 42 -42.75 18.05 -7.90
N GLU A 43 -41.77 18.32 -7.04
CA GLU A 43 -41.19 17.30 -6.14
C GLU A 43 -42.13 17.02 -4.96
N ILE A 44 -42.71 18.07 -4.38
CA ILE A 44 -43.60 17.98 -3.21
C ILE A 44 -44.87 17.19 -3.55
N VAL A 45 -45.50 17.51 -4.67
CA VAL A 45 -46.72 16.81 -5.12
C VAL A 45 -46.40 15.33 -5.41
N THR A 46 -45.25 15.06 -6.02
CA THR A 46 -44.81 13.68 -6.30
C THR A 46 -44.55 12.89 -5.02
N ASP A 47 -43.91 13.49 -4.02
CA ASP A 47 -43.68 12.86 -2.71
C ASP A 47 -45.02 12.57 -2.01
N ILE A 48 -45.95 13.53 -1.99
CA ILE A 48 -47.29 13.34 -1.42
C ILE A 48 -48.04 12.20 -2.12
N GLU A 49 -48.01 12.15 -3.45
CA GLU A 49 -48.61 11.07 -4.23
C GLU A 49 -47.99 9.70 -3.89
N ASN A 50 -46.67 9.62 -3.77
CA ASN A 50 -45.97 8.39 -3.38
C ASN A 50 -46.36 7.93 -1.96
N ARG A 51 -46.50 8.85 -1.00
CA ARG A 51 -46.96 8.53 0.36
C ARG A 51 -48.40 8.04 0.39
N ILE A 52 -49.28 8.68 -0.38
CA ILE A 52 -50.68 8.24 -0.51
C ILE A 52 -50.73 6.84 -1.12
N ALA A 53 -49.91 6.56 -2.13
CA ALA A 53 -49.80 5.24 -2.74
C ALA A 53 -49.31 4.17 -1.75
N GLU A 54 -48.31 4.50 -0.92
CA GLU A 54 -47.78 3.65 0.14
C GLU A 54 -48.86 3.30 1.17
N LEU A 55 -49.55 4.31 1.72
CA LEU A 55 -50.62 4.12 2.71
C LEU A 55 -51.81 3.31 2.17
N LEU A 56 -52.20 3.53 0.91
CA LEU A 56 -53.26 2.76 0.27
C LEU A 56 -52.86 1.29 0.10
N THR A 57 -51.60 1.04 -0.28
CA THR A 57 -51.07 -0.32 -0.46
C THR A 57 -50.97 -1.05 0.88
N GLU A 58 -50.49 -0.38 1.93
CA GLU A 58 -50.42 -0.91 3.30
C GLU A 58 -51.81 -1.33 3.81
N GLN A 59 -52.84 -0.47 3.63
CA GLN A 59 -54.21 -0.80 4.02
C GLN A 59 -54.80 -1.98 3.25
N LEU A 60 -54.45 -2.14 1.97
CA LEU A 60 -54.88 -3.29 1.16
C LEU A 60 -54.28 -4.59 1.69
N GLU A 61 -52.99 -4.58 2.06
CA GLU A 61 -52.30 -5.73 2.64
C GLU A 61 -52.89 -6.10 4.02
N GLU A 62 -53.10 -5.11 4.90
CA GLU A 62 -53.69 -5.32 6.23
C GLU A 62 -55.12 -5.88 6.16
N GLN A 63 -55.95 -5.32 5.28
CA GLN A 63 -57.34 -5.73 5.12
C GLN A 63 -57.49 -6.96 4.21
N LYS A 64 -56.39 -7.47 3.63
CA LYS A 64 -56.37 -8.55 2.61
C LYS A 64 -57.31 -8.28 1.43
N LYS A 65 -57.41 -7.03 1.01
CA LYS A 65 -58.22 -6.58 -0.13
C LYS A 65 -57.33 -6.39 -1.35
N GLN A 66 -57.90 -6.53 -2.54
CA GLN A 66 -57.20 -6.32 -3.81
C GLN A 66 -57.59 -5.02 -4.51
N VAL A 67 -58.64 -4.34 -4.02
CA VAL A 67 -59.21 -3.14 -4.65
C VAL A 67 -59.43 -2.08 -3.56
N VAL A 68 -59.04 -0.84 -3.86
CA VAL A 68 -59.23 0.33 -3.01
C VAL A 68 -60.69 0.80 -3.08
N ASP A 69 -61.35 0.84 -1.92
CA ASP A 69 -62.72 1.36 -1.77
C ASP A 69 -62.73 2.81 -1.24
N ALA A 70 -63.91 3.44 -1.21
CA ALA A 70 -64.07 4.81 -0.72
C ALA A 70 -63.70 4.96 0.78
N GLY A 71 -63.79 3.90 1.57
CA GLY A 71 -63.38 3.88 2.97
C GLY A 71 -61.87 3.94 3.14
N ASN A 72 -61.11 3.27 2.26
CA ASN A 72 -59.65 3.35 2.22
C ASN A 72 -59.19 4.78 1.90
N VAL A 73 -59.74 5.40 0.86
CA VAL A 73 -59.40 6.78 0.46
C VAL A 73 -59.72 7.78 1.56
N ASN A 74 -60.89 7.69 2.19
CA ASN A 74 -61.25 8.58 3.30
C ASN A 74 -60.34 8.41 4.53
N SER A 75 -59.87 7.19 4.79
CA SER A 75 -58.93 6.91 5.87
C SER A 75 -57.56 7.54 5.60
N VAL A 76 -57.06 7.43 4.36
CA VAL A 76 -55.80 8.07 3.95
C VAL A 76 -55.91 9.59 3.95
N ILE A 77 -57.02 10.17 3.50
CA ILE A 77 -57.30 11.61 3.64
C ILE A 77 -57.31 12.01 5.12
N GLY A 78 -57.87 11.19 6.00
CA GLY A 78 -57.86 11.43 7.44
C GLY A 78 -56.45 11.43 8.06
N LEU A 79 -55.55 10.58 7.57
CA LEU A 79 -54.16 10.52 8.03
C LEU A 79 -53.29 11.66 7.46
N MET A 80 -53.52 12.00 6.20
CA MET A 80 -52.76 13.05 5.49
C MET A 80 -53.23 14.47 5.85
N GLY A 81 -54.48 14.66 6.29
CA GLY A 81 -55.11 15.96 6.53
C GLY A 81 -55.76 16.55 5.27
N ARG A 82 -56.43 17.70 5.39
CA ARG A 82 -57.03 18.43 4.25
C ARG A 82 -56.42 19.82 4.09
N VAL A 83 -56.37 20.29 2.85
CA VAL A 83 -55.84 21.63 2.53
C VAL A 83 -56.62 22.76 3.21
N GLN A 84 -57.93 22.58 3.36
CA GLN A 84 -58.82 23.57 3.98
C GLN A 84 -58.56 23.76 5.49
N ASP A 85 -57.84 22.83 6.13
CA ASP A 85 -57.51 22.90 7.55
C ASP A 85 -56.33 23.88 7.81
N PHE A 86 -55.61 24.31 6.76
CA PHE A 86 -54.48 25.23 6.87
C PHE A 86 -54.89 26.68 7.09
N ASP A 87 -55.92 27.15 6.37
CA ASP A 87 -56.37 28.55 6.46
C ASP A 87 -57.00 28.90 7.83
N ASN A 88 -57.54 27.89 8.53
CA ASN A 88 -58.13 28.07 9.85
C ASN A 88 -57.10 28.14 10.99
N ALA A 89 -55.85 27.76 10.74
CA ALA A 89 -54.79 27.77 11.76
C ALA A 89 -54.17 29.16 11.97
N GLU A 90 -54.28 30.07 11.00
CA GLU A 90 -53.66 31.41 11.08
C GLU A 90 -54.65 32.53 11.47
N ALA A 91 -55.95 32.24 11.61
CA ALA A 91 -56.99 33.27 11.80
C ALA A 91 -57.70 33.28 13.17
N THR A 92 -57.23 32.58 14.20
CA THR A 92 -57.83 32.63 15.54
C THR A 92 -56.81 32.98 16.63
N THR A 93 -56.73 34.26 16.95
CA THR A 93 -56.06 34.80 18.16
C THR A 93 -57.06 35.05 19.30
N GLU A 94 -58.09 34.20 19.44
CA GLU A 94 -59.05 34.33 20.55
C GLU A 94 -59.35 32.95 21.18
N GLU A 95 -59.21 32.91 22.50
CA GLU A 95 -59.45 31.77 23.37
C GLU A 95 -60.94 31.38 23.39
N GLU A 96 -61.34 30.39 22.59
CA GLU A 96 -62.54 29.57 22.86
C GLU A 96 -62.20 28.08 22.68
N PRO A 97 -62.73 27.18 23.52
CA PRO A 97 -62.30 25.79 23.55
C PRO A 97 -62.90 25.05 22.34
N MET A 98 -62.13 24.98 21.25
CA MET A 98 -62.44 24.06 20.16
C MET A 98 -62.32 22.64 20.67
N VAL A 99 -63.40 21.87 20.48
CA VAL A 99 -63.42 20.41 20.63
C VAL A 99 -62.28 19.86 19.77
N HIS A 100 -61.19 19.46 20.42
CA HIS A 100 -60.08 18.78 19.78
C HIS A 100 -60.62 17.49 19.16
N ALA A 101 -60.90 17.52 17.85
CA ALA A 101 -60.70 16.33 17.04
C ALA A 101 -59.22 16.00 17.23
N SER A 102 -58.97 15.04 18.10
CA SER A 102 -57.64 14.62 18.49
C SER A 102 -57.03 13.97 17.26
N PHE A 103 -56.32 14.76 16.46
CA PHE A 103 -55.24 14.24 15.63
C PHE A 103 -54.23 13.67 16.61
N GLN A 104 -54.40 12.38 16.94
CA GLN A 104 -53.36 11.61 17.58
C GLN A 104 -52.22 11.55 16.56
N ALA A 105 -51.26 12.47 16.69
CA ALA A 105 -49.97 12.33 16.05
C ALA A 105 -49.36 11.03 16.56
N GLN A 106 -49.60 9.94 15.82
CA GLN A 106 -48.96 8.67 16.07
C GLN A 106 -47.45 8.92 15.96
N PRO A 107 -46.65 8.57 16.98
CA PRO A 107 -45.20 8.71 16.89
C PRO A 107 -44.72 7.84 15.73
N THR A 108 -44.16 8.47 14.70
CA THR A 108 -43.55 7.77 13.58
C THR A 108 -42.21 7.20 14.03
N ASP A 109 -41.97 5.91 13.77
CA ASP A 109 -40.69 5.28 14.06
C ASP A 109 -39.58 5.96 13.26
N LYS A 110 -38.60 6.54 13.98
CA LYS A 110 -37.46 7.19 13.35
C LYS A 110 -36.65 6.15 12.58
N LYS A 111 -36.34 6.44 11.33
CA LYS A 111 -35.47 5.60 10.51
C LYS A 111 -34.07 6.18 10.43
N LEU A 112 -33.08 5.30 10.46
CA LEU A 112 -31.67 5.70 10.42
C LEU A 112 -31.27 6.08 8.98
N TYR A 113 -31.25 7.38 8.71
CA TYR A 113 -30.74 7.94 7.46
C TYR A 113 -29.50 8.79 7.69
N ARG A 114 -28.76 9.00 6.61
CA ARG A 114 -27.60 9.89 6.58
C ARG A 114 -28.05 11.28 6.12
N ASP A 115 -27.99 12.26 7.02
CA ASP A 115 -28.41 13.63 6.74
C ASP A 115 -27.44 14.36 5.80
N MET A 116 -27.98 14.87 4.69
CA MET A 116 -27.21 15.59 3.67
C MET A 116 -27.20 17.10 3.88
N ASP A 117 -28.12 17.64 4.69
CA ASP A 117 -28.30 19.06 4.88
C ASP A 117 -27.37 19.59 5.99
N GLU A 118 -27.19 18.84 7.09
CA GLU A 118 -26.20 19.14 8.14
C GLU A 118 -24.85 18.39 8.01
N ARG A 119 -24.47 18.01 6.77
CA ARG A 119 -23.27 17.22 6.52
C ARG A 119 -21.96 18.03 6.73
N VAL A 120 -21.02 17.44 7.47
CA VAL A 120 -19.61 17.91 7.51
C VAL A 120 -18.74 16.96 6.69
N VAL A 121 -18.70 15.70 7.10
CA VAL A 121 -18.16 14.58 6.31
C VAL A 121 -19.33 13.63 6.16
N ALA A 122 -19.73 13.35 4.92
CA ALA A 122 -20.70 12.31 4.58
C ALA A 122 -21.97 12.19 5.46
N GLY A 123 -22.43 13.18 6.23
CA GLY A 123 -23.72 13.13 6.94
C GLY A 123 -23.92 12.08 8.04
N VAL A 124 -22.93 11.21 8.31
CA VAL A 124 -23.11 10.03 9.18
C VAL A 124 -23.40 10.43 10.63
N CYS A 125 -22.62 11.35 11.19
CA CYS A 125 -22.83 11.79 12.58
C CYS A 125 -24.13 12.57 12.77
N ALA A 126 -24.57 13.32 11.76
CA ALA A 126 -25.83 14.09 11.82
C ALA A 126 -27.03 13.12 11.80
N GLY A 127 -27.00 12.12 10.93
CA GLY A 127 -27.99 11.05 10.89
C GLY A 127 -28.13 10.28 12.21
N ILE A 128 -26.99 9.90 12.81
CA ILE A 128 -26.98 9.24 14.14
C ILE A 128 -27.53 10.17 15.23
N GLY A 129 -27.27 11.48 15.13
CA GLY A 129 -27.80 12.47 16.07
C GLY A 129 -29.31 12.58 16.04
N HIS A 130 -29.91 12.64 14.86
CA HIS A 130 -31.38 12.66 14.71
C HIS A 130 -32.03 11.37 15.18
N TYR A 131 -31.41 10.22 14.89
CA TYR A 131 -31.93 8.92 15.31
C TYR A 131 -31.87 8.70 16.82
N LEU A 132 -30.82 9.17 17.50
CA LEU A 132 -30.62 8.99 18.95
C LEU A 132 -31.12 10.17 19.80
N ASP A 133 -31.70 11.21 19.21
CA ASP A 133 -32.06 12.47 19.88
C ASP A 133 -30.90 13.08 20.69
N PHE A 134 -29.69 12.97 20.15
CA PHE A 134 -28.48 13.41 20.81
C PHE A 134 -27.77 14.51 20.02
N ASP A 135 -27.20 15.51 20.70
CA ASP A 135 -26.54 16.63 20.03
C ASP A 135 -25.38 16.11 19.17
N VAL A 136 -25.49 16.35 17.86
CA VAL A 136 -24.56 15.94 16.81
C VAL A 136 -23.11 16.31 17.15
N LYS A 137 -22.89 17.40 17.89
CA LYS A 137 -21.55 17.87 18.29
C LYS A 137 -20.82 16.84 19.14
N TRP A 138 -21.51 16.14 20.03
CA TRP A 138 -20.90 15.11 20.87
C TRP A 138 -20.59 13.84 20.09
N ILE A 139 -21.46 13.47 19.14
CA ILE A 139 -21.23 12.33 18.25
C ILE A 139 -20.00 12.57 17.38
N ARG A 140 -19.84 13.80 16.86
CA ARG A 140 -18.64 14.21 16.12
C ARG A 140 -17.38 14.12 16.98
N LEU A 141 -17.42 14.60 18.23
CA LEU A 141 -16.28 14.51 19.15
C LEU A 141 -15.90 13.06 19.45
N ALA A 142 -16.89 12.20 19.71
CA ALA A 142 -16.67 10.77 19.95
C ALA A 142 -16.03 10.10 18.73
N ALA A 143 -16.54 10.37 17.52
CA ALA A 143 -15.96 9.86 16.27
C ALA A 143 -14.49 10.29 16.11
N VAL A 144 -14.16 11.56 16.36
CA VAL A 144 -12.77 12.03 16.30
C VAL A 144 -11.89 11.36 17.36
N LEU A 145 -12.39 11.17 18.57
CA LEU A 145 -11.65 10.51 19.65
C LEU A 145 -11.30 9.06 19.29
N THR A 146 -12.19 8.34 18.61
CA THR A 146 -11.94 6.96 18.16
C THR A 146 -10.82 6.82 17.11
N VAL A 147 -10.45 7.91 16.43
CA VAL A 147 -9.29 7.91 15.53
C VAL A 147 -7.97 7.79 16.31
N PHE A 148 -7.90 8.39 17.51
CA PHE A 148 -6.71 8.33 18.36
C PHE A 148 -6.55 6.98 19.09
N LEU A 149 -7.60 6.15 19.10
CA LEU A 149 -7.60 4.77 19.63
C LEU A 149 -7.14 3.74 18.57
N GLY A 150 -6.03 4.04 17.89
CA GLY A 150 -5.42 3.14 16.90
C GLY A 150 -6.07 3.13 15.51
N GLY A 151 -6.78 4.20 15.13
CA GLY A 151 -7.33 4.37 13.77
C GLY A 151 -8.58 3.54 13.45
N THR A 152 -9.04 2.69 14.36
CA THR A 152 -10.24 1.84 14.19
C THR A 152 -11.51 2.65 13.97
N GLY A 153 -11.60 3.85 14.55
CA GLY A 153 -12.72 4.77 14.33
C GLY A 153 -12.96 5.14 12.87
N VAL A 154 -11.89 5.21 12.06
CA VAL A 154 -11.99 5.52 10.63
C VAL A 154 -12.68 4.38 9.87
N LEU A 155 -12.36 3.13 10.22
CA LEU A 155 -12.96 1.95 9.61
C LEU A 155 -14.45 1.80 9.97
N VAL A 156 -14.80 2.01 11.24
CA VAL A 156 -16.20 1.99 11.70
C VAL A 156 -17.00 3.08 11.00
N TYR A 157 -16.42 4.27 10.87
CA TYR A 157 -17.05 5.38 10.17
C TYR A 157 -17.27 5.10 8.68
N ALA A 158 -16.27 4.53 8.00
CA ALA A 158 -16.38 4.13 6.60
C ALA A 158 -17.44 3.02 6.40
N LEU A 159 -17.54 2.08 7.34
CA LEU A 159 -18.56 1.03 7.32
C LEU A 159 -19.98 1.63 7.46
N LEU A 160 -20.18 2.52 8.43
CA LEU A 160 -21.46 3.23 8.61
C LEU A 160 -21.81 4.08 7.39
N TRP A 161 -20.82 4.69 6.73
CA TRP A 161 -21.04 5.44 5.51
C TRP A 161 -21.56 4.58 4.35
N ILE A 162 -21.10 3.33 4.24
CA ILE A 162 -21.56 2.38 3.22
C ILE A 162 -22.96 1.84 3.54
N ILE A 163 -23.24 1.56 4.81
CA ILE A 163 -24.49 0.92 5.25
C ILE A 163 -25.65 1.93 5.32
N MET A 164 -25.40 3.16 5.77
CA MET A 164 -26.48 4.13 5.98
C MET A 164 -26.96 4.74 4.66
N PRO A 165 -28.26 4.57 4.30
CA PRO A 165 -28.83 5.18 3.11
C PRO A 165 -28.87 6.71 3.25
N LYS A 166 -28.87 7.42 2.11
CA LYS A 166 -28.93 8.89 2.08
C LYS A 166 -30.40 9.31 2.15
N ALA A 167 -30.75 10.27 3.01
CA ALA A 167 -32.07 10.92 2.93
C ALA A 167 -32.08 11.87 1.73
N THR A 168 -32.83 11.52 0.69
CA THR A 168 -32.93 12.30 -0.56
C THR A 168 -34.32 12.87 -0.77
N SER A 169 -35.38 12.12 -0.44
CA SER A 169 -36.75 12.62 -0.52
C SER A 169 -37.16 13.40 0.73
N ARG A 170 -38.19 14.25 0.64
CA ARG A 170 -38.68 15.03 1.79
C ARG A 170 -39.30 14.13 2.86
N ILE A 171 -39.94 13.04 2.43
CA ILE A 171 -40.46 12.01 3.33
C ILE A 171 -39.34 11.38 4.14
N GLU A 172 -38.25 10.94 3.51
CA GLU A 172 -37.11 10.33 4.22
C GLU A 172 -36.49 11.30 5.24
N LYS A 173 -36.44 12.60 4.93
CA LYS A 173 -35.96 13.63 5.86
C LYS A 173 -36.88 13.80 7.06
N MET A 174 -38.19 13.81 6.85
CA MET A 174 -39.19 13.87 7.93
C MET A 174 -39.16 12.60 8.79
N GLU A 175 -39.05 11.42 8.17
CA GLU A 175 -38.91 10.13 8.88
C GLU A 175 -37.62 10.05 9.70
N MET A 176 -36.52 10.65 9.23
CA MET A 176 -35.28 10.76 10.00
C MET A 176 -35.43 11.65 11.24
N LYS A 177 -36.18 12.75 11.13
CA LYS A 177 -36.43 13.69 12.23
C LYS A 177 -37.54 13.23 13.18
N GLY A 178 -38.34 12.23 12.78
CA GLY A 178 -39.52 11.78 13.52
C GLY A 178 -40.71 12.75 13.39
N GLU A 179 -40.78 13.48 12.28
CA GLU A 179 -41.90 14.37 11.95
C GLU A 179 -42.98 13.59 11.18
N PRO A 180 -44.28 13.90 11.37
CA PRO A 180 -45.34 13.23 10.63
C PRO A 180 -45.29 13.65 9.15
N ALA A 181 -45.20 12.67 8.24
CA ALA A 181 -45.26 12.89 6.79
C ALA A 181 -46.71 13.13 6.30
N ASN A 182 -47.40 14.08 6.92
CA ASN A 182 -48.74 14.54 6.55
C ASN A 182 -48.65 15.94 5.92
N LEU A 183 -49.74 16.45 5.34
CA LEU A 183 -49.72 17.71 4.60
C LEU A 183 -49.24 18.90 5.46
N GLN A 184 -49.53 18.90 6.77
CA GLN A 184 -49.07 19.93 7.71
C GLN A 184 -47.55 19.86 7.95
N GLY A 185 -46.98 18.66 8.03
CA GLY A 185 -45.53 18.44 8.10
C GLY A 185 -44.82 18.95 6.86
N PHE A 186 -45.38 18.70 5.66
CA PHE A 186 -44.86 19.22 4.41
C PHE A 186 -44.88 20.76 4.36
N GLN A 187 -45.98 21.40 4.81
CA GLN A 187 -46.08 22.86 4.88
C GLN A 187 -45.02 23.45 5.83
N LYS A 188 -44.95 22.95 7.07
CA LYS A 188 -44.02 23.46 8.09
C LYS A 188 -42.56 23.36 7.62
N ASN A 189 -42.18 22.21 7.07
CA ASN A 189 -40.82 21.98 6.56
C ASN A 189 -40.49 22.89 5.37
N LEU A 190 -41.46 23.12 4.48
CA LEU A 190 -41.34 24.04 3.35
C LEU A 190 -41.15 25.50 3.80
N ASP A 191 -41.93 25.97 4.77
CA ASP A 191 -41.84 27.32 5.31
C ASP A 191 -40.49 27.56 6.01
N GLU A 192 -40.02 26.58 6.79
CA GLU A 192 -38.71 26.62 7.44
C GLU A 192 -37.56 26.68 6.43
N GLU A 193 -37.60 25.87 5.37
CA GLU A 193 -36.60 25.92 4.29
C GLU A 193 -36.65 27.23 3.52
N LEU A 194 -37.84 27.74 3.18
CA LEU A 194 -38.01 28.98 2.42
C LEU A 194 -37.50 30.19 3.22
N GLN A 195 -37.74 30.21 4.53
CA GLN A 195 -37.18 31.21 5.45
C GLN A 195 -35.65 31.09 5.52
N ALA A 196 -35.09 29.89 5.71
CA ALA A 196 -33.65 29.68 5.76
C ALA A 196 -32.95 30.05 4.44
N VAL A 197 -33.57 29.78 3.29
CA VAL A 197 -33.07 30.16 1.96
C VAL A 197 -33.16 31.67 1.77
N ARG A 198 -34.25 32.31 2.19
CA ARG A 198 -34.41 33.78 2.14
C ARG A 198 -33.37 34.49 3.00
N GLU A 199 -33.07 33.98 4.19
CA GLU A 199 -31.99 34.48 5.04
C GLU A 199 -30.63 34.31 4.36
N ARG A 200 -30.30 33.11 3.85
CA ARG A 200 -29.03 32.84 3.13
C ARG A 200 -28.88 33.68 1.85
N LEU A 201 -29.95 33.93 1.11
CA LEU A 201 -29.96 34.80 -0.08
C LEU A 201 -29.77 36.28 0.28
N SER A 202 -30.35 36.72 1.39
CA SER A 202 -30.16 38.09 1.89
C SER A 202 -28.71 38.37 2.32
N GLU A 203 -27.99 37.33 2.73
CA GLU A 203 -26.58 37.37 3.12
C GLU A 203 -25.62 37.18 1.91
N ALA A 204 -25.99 36.31 0.97
CA ALA A 204 -25.21 35.99 -0.23
C ALA A 204 -25.07 37.15 -1.23
N ASN A 205 -25.98 38.12 -1.22
CA ASN A 205 -25.89 39.30 -2.09
C ASN A 205 -24.81 40.32 -1.63
N LYS A 206 -24.13 40.08 -0.50
CA LYS A 206 -23.07 40.96 0.01
C LYS A 206 -21.63 40.47 -0.25
N HIS A 207 -21.39 39.19 -0.53
CA HIS A 207 -20.02 38.67 -0.70
C HIS A 207 -19.94 37.52 -1.72
N ALA A 208 -19.88 37.87 -3.01
CA ALA A 208 -19.48 36.94 -4.05
C ALA A 208 -17.94 36.95 -4.21
N GLN A 209 -17.24 35.96 -3.63
CA GLN A 209 -15.81 35.74 -3.85
C GLN A 209 -15.43 34.24 -3.95
N PRO A 210 -14.28 33.91 -4.56
CA PRO A 210 -14.07 32.63 -5.23
C PRO A 210 -13.70 31.50 -4.26
N VAL A 211 -13.74 30.28 -4.79
CA VAL A 211 -13.61 28.94 -4.16
C VAL A 211 -12.57 28.80 -3.03
N PHE A 212 -11.52 29.62 -2.94
CA PHE A 212 -10.59 29.65 -1.80
C PHE A 212 -11.25 30.10 -0.47
N ALA A 213 -12.33 30.91 -0.53
CA ALA A 213 -13.10 31.29 0.64
C ALA A 213 -13.94 30.12 1.21
N ARG A 214 -14.30 29.11 0.40
CA ARG A 214 -15.03 27.92 0.89
C ARG A 214 -14.17 27.03 1.78
N LEU A 215 -12.87 26.89 1.46
CA LEU A 215 -11.88 26.25 2.32
C LEU A 215 -11.63 27.07 3.60
N GLY A 216 -11.60 28.40 3.48
CA GLY A 216 -11.51 29.32 4.61
C GLY A 216 -12.70 29.26 5.55
N ASN A 217 -13.93 29.19 5.03
CA ASN A 217 -15.16 29.06 5.83
C ASN A 217 -15.25 27.69 6.49
N PHE A 218 -14.84 26.59 5.84
CA PHE A 218 -14.84 25.26 6.48
C PHE A 218 -13.83 25.17 7.63
N ILE A 219 -12.64 25.75 7.44
CA ILE A 219 -11.63 25.89 8.50
C ILE A 219 -12.12 26.87 9.58
N GLY A 220 -12.80 27.95 9.20
CA GLY A 220 -13.38 28.95 10.10
C GLY A 220 -14.48 28.37 10.98
N GLU A 221 -15.46 27.68 10.40
CA GLU A 221 -16.55 26.98 11.09
C GLU A 221 -16.01 25.87 12.00
N PHE A 222 -14.99 25.13 11.56
CA PHE A 222 -14.27 24.16 12.40
C PHE A 222 -13.58 24.85 13.59
N PHE A 223 -12.92 26.00 13.38
CA PHE A 223 -12.26 26.77 14.45
C PHE A 223 -13.25 27.50 15.37
N GLU A 224 -14.42 27.92 14.89
CA GLU A 224 -15.49 28.50 15.72
C GLU A 224 -16.20 27.44 16.56
N TRP A 225 -16.41 26.24 16.01
CA TRP A 225 -16.85 25.08 16.76
C TRP A 225 -15.81 24.67 17.81
N LEU A 226 -14.53 24.61 17.43
CA LEU A 226 -13.43 24.35 18.35
C LEU A 226 -13.34 25.45 19.42
N GLY A 227 -13.57 26.72 19.05
CA GLY A 227 -13.57 27.87 19.95
C GLY A 227 -14.70 27.82 20.99
N ARG A 228 -15.91 27.44 20.59
CA ARG A 228 -17.05 27.19 21.49
C ARG A 228 -16.83 25.95 22.37
N PHE A 229 -16.17 24.92 21.86
CA PHE A 229 -15.76 23.75 22.65
C PHE A 229 -14.66 24.09 23.67
N ILE A 230 -13.71 24.96 23.29
CA ILE A 230 -12.62 25.48 24.13
C ILE A 230 -13.14 26.43 25.23
N SER A 231 -14.26 27.12 25.05
CA SER A 231 -14.76 28.08 26.06
C SER A 231 -15.40 27.38 27.28
N GLY A 232 -15.91 26.15 27.14
CA GLY A 232 -16.50 25.33 28.20
C GLY A 232 -15.61 24.17 28.70
N THR A 233 -16.17 22.96 28.77
CA THR A 233 -15.53 21.71 29.28
C THR A 233 -14.26 21.31 28.51
N GLY A 234 -14.06 21.80 27.28
CA GLY A 234 -12.90 21.51 26.45
C GLY A 234 -11.57 21.99 27.03
N LYS A 235 -11.56 23.00 27.93
CA LYS A 235 -10.30 23.44 28.60
C LYS A 235 -9.65 22.31 29.39
N VAL A 236 -10.44 21.42 30.00
CA VAL A 236 -9.93 20.30 30.80
C VAL A 236 -9.35 19.23 29.87
N ILE A 237 -10.08 18.90 28.80
CA ILE A 237 -9.66 17.89 27.80
C ILE A 237 -8.37 18.33 27.09
N PHE A 238 -8.27 19.58 26.65
CA PHE A 238 -7.06 20.11 26.02
C PHE A 238 -5.85 20.11 26.96
N LYS A 239 -6.05 20.37 28.26
CA LYS A 239 -4.97 20.26 29.25
C LYS A 239 -4.51 18.82 29.41
N ILE A 240 -5.44 17.84 29.45
CA ILE A 240 -5.10 16.42 29.54
C ILE A 240 -4.31 15.98 28.30
N ILE A 241 -4.79 16.31 27.10
CA ILE A 241 -4.10 16.00 25.84
C ILE A 241 -2.71 16.64 25.82
N ALA A 242 -2.60 17.91 26.21
CA ALA A 242 -1.32 18.60 26.28
C ALA A 242 -0.35 17.94 27.29
N ILE A 243 -0.83 17.48 28.44
CA ILE A 243 -0.01 16.74 29.42
C ILE A 243 0.49 15.42 28.81
N VAL A 244 -0.38 14.66 28.14
CA VAL A 244 -0.03 13.41 27.46
C VAL A 244 1.07 13.65 26.43
N ILE A 245 0.90 14.67 25.57
CA ILE A 245 1.89 15.06 24.56
C ILE A 245 3.22 15.44 25.21
N VAL A 246 3.21 16.17 26.34
CA VAL A 246 4.43 16.53 27.07
C VAL A 246 5.15 15.28 27.57
N VAL A 247 4.44 14.33 28.19
CA VAL A 247 5.05 13.10 28.72
C VAL A 247 5.69 12.29 27.59
N PHE A 248 4.94 11.97 26.54
CA PHE A 248 5.47 11.20 25.41
C PHE A 248 6.55 11.94 24.63
N GLY A 249 6.40 13.26 24.44
CA GLY A 249 7.38 14.09 23.77
C GLY A 249 8.71 14.15 24.54
N VAL A 250 8.67 14.29 25.86
CA VAL A 250 9.89 14.27 26.70
C VAL A 250 10.56 12.89 26.66
N LEU A 251 9.79 11.80 26.75
CA LEU A 251 10.33 10.44 26.61
C LEU A 251 11.01 10.24 25.24
N PHE A 252 10.41 10.74 24.17
CA PHE A 252 11.00 10.69 22.83
C PHE A 252 12.29 11.52 22.73
N LEU A 253 12.32 12.73 23.29
CA LEU A 253 13.53 13.56 23.31
C LEU A 253 14.67 12.89 24.09
N LEU A 254 14.38 12.25 25.23
CA LEU A 254 15.35 11.45 25.97
C LEU A 254 15.86 10.26 25.13
N SER A 255 14.95 9.56 24.45
CA SER A 255 15.31 8.47 23.55
C SER A 255 16.20 8.93 22.40
N LEU A 256 15.97 10.12 21.83
CA LEU A 256 16.84 10.70 20.81
C LEU A 256 18.25 10.99 21.33
N ILE A 257 18.36 11.53 22.55
CA ILE A 257 19.67 11.81 23.17
C ILE A 257 20.45 10.51 23.40
N VAL A 258 19.81 9.49 23.96
CA VAL A 258 20.41 8.16 24.14
C VAL A 258 20.78 7.53 22.79
N GLY A 259 19.89 7.68 21.80
CA GLY A 259 20.13 7.23 20.43
C GLY A 259 21.40 7.83 19.82
N VAL A 260 21.61 9.15 19.94
CA VAL A 260 22.85 9.78 19.42
C VAL A 260 24.10 9.19 20.10
N ALA A 261 24.07 8.97 21.42
CA ALA A 261 25.20 8.37 22.13
C ALA A 261 25.49 6.94 21.63
N ALA A 262 24.45 6.15 21.39
CA ALA A 262 24.58 4.81 20.82
C ALA A 262 25.20 4.86 19.41
N PHE A 263 24.67 5.71 18.52
CA PHE A 263 25.16 5.88 17.15
C PHE A 263 26.57 6.47 17.07
N GLN A 264 27.01 7.21 18.08
CA GLN A 264 28.39 7.69 18.16
C GLN A 264 29.41 6.58 18.49
N GLY A 265 28.96 5.34 18.68
CA GLY A 265 29.79 4.18 18.96
C GLY A 265 30.11 4.00 20.45
N PHE A 266 29.34 4.62 21.36
CA PHE A 266 29.53 4.42 22.80
C PHE A 266 29.23 2.97 23.23
N TRP A 267 28.30 2.31 22.55
CA TRP A 267 27.94 0.91 22.79
C TRP A 267 28.60 -0.01 21.77
N ASP A 268 28.37 0.25 20.48
CA ASP A 268 28.90 -0.55 19.38
C ASP A 268 29.15 0.34 18.15
N ALA A 269 30.39 0.33 17.66
CA ALA A 269 30.79 1.07 16.46
C ALA A 269 30.52 0.29 15.16
N SER A 270 30.19 -1.01 15.25
CA SER A 270 29.92 -1.89 14.10
C SER A 270 28.68 -1.46 13.30
N ILE A 271 27.81 -0.63 13.88
CA ILE A 271 26.63 -0.06 13.20
C ILE A 271 26.99 0.58 11.85
N TYR A 272 28.19 1.15 11.74
CA TYR A 272 28.69 1.77 10.51
C TYR A 272 29.23 0.80 9.48
N GLU A 273 29.31 -0.49 9.77
CA GLU A 273 29.67 -1.53 8.79
C GLU A 273 28.45 -2.01 8.01
N TYR A 274 27.24 -1.74 8.53
CA TYR A 274 25.97 -2.11 7.93
C TYR A 274 25.42 -1.02 7.01
N PHE A 275 24.81 -1.44 5.90
CA PHE A 275 24.02 -0.55 5.06
C PHE A 275 22.75 -0.09 5.81
N PRO A 276 22.32 1.19 5.70
CA PRO A 276 22.84 2.24 4.83
C PRO A 276 23.99 3.08 5.43
N PHE A 277 24.47 2.78 6.63
CA PHE A 277 25.47 3.62 7.31
C PHE A 277 26.90 3.43 6.78
N SER A 278 27.20 2.29 6.16
CA SER A 278 28.50 1.95 5.57
C SER A 278 28.95 2.85 4.42
N ILE A 279 28.03 3.57 3.77
CA ILE A 279 28.37 4.52 2.70
C ILE A 279 28.88 5.86 3.24
N VAL A 280 28.73 6.12 4.54
CA VAL A 280 29.03 7.42 5.15
C VAL A 280 30.50 7.52 5.56
N ASN A 281 31.17 8.56 5.07
CA ASN A 281 32.56 8.85 5.43
C ASN A 281 32.71 9.15 6.92
N GLU A 282 33.74 8.55 7.54
CA GLU A 282 34.06 8.70 8.95
C GLU A 282 34.09 10.17 9.41
N GLY A 283 34.79 11.04 8.67
CA GLY A 283 34.86 12.46 8.98
C GLY A 283 33.53 13.23 8.87
N ASN A 284 32.52 12.69 8.17
CA ASN A 284 31.19 13.30 8.04
C ASN A 284 30.15 12.69 8.99
N ARG A 285 30.43 11.54 9.63
CA ARG A 285 29.46 10.81 10.48
C ARG A 285 28.88 11.71 11.57
N GLY A 286 29.74 12.43 12.30
CA GLY A 286 29.31 13.35 13.36
C GLY A 286 28.42 14.48 12.86
N VAL A 287 28.74 15.07 11.72
CA VAL A 287 27.92 16.15 11.12
C VAL A 287 26.54 15.63 10.70
N ILE A 288 26.48 14.44 10.11
CA ILE A 288 25.21 13.83 9.69
C ILE A 288 24.36 13.45 10.91
N LEU A 289 24.95 12.82 11.92
CA LEU A 289 24.24 12.49 13.16
C LEU A 289 23.72 13.74 13.86
N PHE A 290 24.55 14.77 14.02
CA PHE A 290 24.15 16.00 14.70
C PHE A 290 23.06 16.76 13.94
N SER A 291 23.17 16.85 12.61
CA SER A 291 22.13 17.49 11.78
C SER A 291 20.83 16.68 11.77
N ALA A 292 20.87 15.35 11.71
CA ALA A 292 19.70 14.49 11.86
C ALA A 292 19.04 14.64 13.24
N PHE A 293 19.86 14.70 14.31
CA PHE A 293 19.38 14.98 15.67
C PHE A 293 18.65 16.32 15.72
N ILE A 294 19.22 17.41 15.21
CA ILE A 294 18.56 18.72 15.16
C ILE A 294 17.21 18.66 14.43
N VAL A 295 17.18 18.00 13.27
CA VAL A 295 15.98 17.91 12.42
C VAL A 295 14.84 17.15 13.12
N CYS A 296 15.16 16.13 13.92
CA CYS A 296 14.17 15.36 14.68
C CYS A 296 13.82 15.99 16.05
N PHE A 297 14.83 16.52 16.74
CA PHE A 297 14.71 17.03 18.11
C PHE A 297 13.95 18.35 18.17
N ILE A 298 14.25 19.31 17.28
CA ILE A 298 13.65 20.64 17.37
C ILE A 298 12.12 20.65 17.15
N PRO A 299 11.55 19.94 16.16
CA PRO A 299 10.10 19.91 15.98
C PRO A 299 9.38 19.32 17.20
N VAL A 300 9.93 18.25 17.78
CA VAL A 300 9.36 17.63 18.98
C VAL A 300 9.52 18.55 20.20
N LEU A 301 10.68 19.20 20.36
CA LEU A 301 10.89 20.20 21.40
C LEU A 301 9.90 21.37 21.26
N ALA A 302 9.71 21.90 20.06
CA ALA A 302 8.77 22.98 19.80
C ALA A 302 7.33 22.56 20.12
N LEU A 303 6.95 21.33 19.79
CA LEU A 303 5.65 20.74 20.09
C LEU A 303 5.44 20.52 21.60
N VAL A 304 6.47 20.06 22.32
CA VAL A 304 6.45 19.94 23.79
C VAL A 304 6.31 21.30 24.45
N LEU A 305 7.12 22.29 24.04
CA LEU A 305 7.05 23.65 24.59
C LEU A 305 5.70 24.32 24.29
N PHE A 306 5.14 24.09 23.10
CA PHE A 306 3.80 24.55 22.75
C PHE A 306 2.73 23.88 23.63
N SER A 307 2.86 22.58 23.88
CA SER A 307 1.93 21.83 24.73
C SER A 307 2.00 22.28 26.20
N ILE A 308 3.19 22.59 26.73
CA ILE A 308 3.37 23.20 28.07
C ILE A 308 2.64 24.54 28.16
N ARG A 309 2.77 25.39 27.13
CA ARG A 309 2.06 26.68 27.07
C ARG A 309 0.54 26.48 27.15
N VAL A 310 0.00 25.47 26.48
CA VAL A 310 -1.44 25.13 26.51
C VAL A 310 -1.86 24.57 27.87
N ALA A 311 -1.08 23.63 28.44
CA ALA A 311 -1.40 22.97 29.71
C ALA A 311 -1.41 23.94 30.90
N PHE A 312 -0.40 24.81 30.99
CA PHE A 312 -0.18 25.69 32.14
C PHE A 312 -0.66 27.12 31.93
N SER A 313 -1.17 27.46 30.74
CA SER A 313 -1.63 28.82 30.36
C SER A 313 -0.59 29.93 30.63
N LYS A 314 0.69 29.57 30.78
CA LYS A 314 1.82 30.49 30.94
C LYS A 314 2.52 30.66 29.60
N GLN A 315 3.04 31.86 29.32
CA GLN A 315 3.89 32.11 28.15
C GLN A 315 5.27 31.48 28.37
N ALA A 316 5.38 30.18 28.14
CA ALA A 316 6.66 29.48 28.18
C ALA A 316 7.59 29.84 26.98
N ILE A 317 7.04 30.43 25.91
CA ILE A 317 7.78 30.75 24.68
C ILE A 317 7.59 32.22 24.30
N ASN A 318 8.71 32.94 24.20
CA ASN A 318 8.80 34.24 23.54
C ASN A 318 8.91 34.05 22.02
N LYS A 319 8.40 35.00 21.23
CA LYS A 319 8.48 34.95 19.75
C LYS A 319 9.92 34.72 19.26
N THR A 320 10.89 35.37 19.89
CA THR A 320 12.32 35.21 19.60
C THR A 320 12.81 33.77 19.74
N LEU A 321 12.36 33.04 20.78
CA LEU A 321 12.75 31.64 20.98
C LEU A 321 12.18 30.74 19.87
N SER A 322 10.93 30.96 19.46
CA SER A 322 10.33 30.21 18.36
C SER A 322 11.06 30.44 17.03
N PHE A 323 11.43 31.68 16.72
CA PHE A 323 12.21 32.00 15.53
C PHE A 323 13.62 31.41 15.60
N ALA A 324 14.27 31.47 16.77
CA ALA A 324 15.59 30.88 16.96
C ALA A 324 15.56 29.35 16.72
N LEU A 325 14.59 28.64 17.28
CA LEU A 325 14.39 27.20 17.03
C LEU A 325 14.17 26.91 15.54
N LEU A 326 13.33 27.70 14.87
CA LEU A 326 13.07 27.54 13.44
C LEU A 326 14.35 27.73 12.60
N ILE A 327 15.15 28.75 12.89
CA ILE A 327 16.43 29.00 12.19
C ILE A 327 17.39 27.83 12.39
N ILE A 328 17.54 27.32 13.62
CA ILE A 328 18.41 26.18 13.91
C ILE A 328 17.90 24.93 13.17
N TRP A 329 16.60 24.69 13.14
CA TRP A 329 16.02 23.56 12.42
C TRP A 329 16.25 23.65 10.91
N LEU A 330 16.06 24.83 10.31
CA LEU A 330 16.32 25.08 8.89
C LEU A 330 17.79 24.88 8.55
N ALA A 331 18.71 25.31 9.42
CA ALA A 331 20.15 25.08 9.24
C ALA A 331 20.48 23.58 9.32
N GLY A 332 19.86 22.83 10.24
CA GLY A 332 19.98 21.38 10.31
C GLY A 332 19.47 20.69 9.04
N ALA A 333 18.27 21.04 8.59
CA ALA A 333 17.64 20.49 7.40
C ALA A 333 18.44 20.77 6.12
N ALA A 334 18.95 22.00 5.96
CA ALA A 334 19.84 22.37 4.86
C ALA A 334 21.13 21.54 4.87
N THR A 335 21.71 21.30 6.06
CA THR A 335 22.90 20.46 6.22
C THR A 335 22.62 19.01 5.83
N VAL A 336 21.50 18.43 6.27
CA VAL A 336 21.08 17.07 5.88
C VAL A 336 20.92 16.98 4.36
N GLY A 337 20.24 17.95 3.74
CA GLY A 337 20.05 18.01 2.29
C GLY A 337 21.38 18.09 1.52
N TYR A 338 22.31 18.93 1.99
CA TYR A 338 23.65 19.03 1.41
C TYR A 338 24.43 17.71 1.51
N GLN A 339 24.41 17.05 2.68
CA GLN A 339 25.13 15.79 2.87
C GLN A 339 24.51 14.65 2.05
N ALA A 340 23.19 14.59 1.96
CA ALA A 340 22.48 13.64 1.09
C ALA A 340 22.87 13.84 -0.38
N ALA A 341 22.85 15.09 -0.88
CA ALA A 341 23.28 15.41 -2.24
C ALA A 341 24.77 15.08 -2.48
N LYS A 342 25.63 15.36 -1.49
CA LYS A 342 27.06 15.03 -1.55
C LYS A 342 27.29 13.52 -1.64
N ILE A 343 26.66 12.72 -0.77
CA ILE A 343 26.78 11.26 -0.78
C ILE A 343 26.24 10.71 -2.10
N SER A 344 25.06 11.13 -2.52
CA SER A 344 24.47 10.69 -3.80
C SER A 344 25.37 11.01 -5.00
N SER A 345 26.05 12.17 -4.99
CA SER A 345 26.99 12.52 -6.05
C SER A 345 28.17 11.57 -6.18
N GLU A 346 28.55 10.85 -5.10
CA GLU A 346 29.65 9.88 -5.11
C GLU A 346 29.32 8.59 -5.88
N PHE A 347 28.07 8.40 -6.30
CA PHE A 347 27.62 7.21 -7.06
C PHE A 347 27.29 7.54 -8.53
N LYS A 348 27.70 8.72 -9.03
CA LYS A 348 27.29 9.24 -10.35
C LYS A 348 28.04 8.62 -11.53
N GLN A 349 29.34 8.37 -11.39
CA GLN A 349 30.21 7.89 -12.46
C GLN A 349 30.75 6.51 -12.12
N HIS A 350 30.97 5.70 -13.14
CA HIS A 350 31.50 4.35 -13.01
C HIS A 350 32.89 4.27 -13.68
N ALA A 351 33.78 3.47 -13.10
CA ALA A 351 35.07 3.14 -13.70
C ALA A 351 35.40 1.66 -13.49
N GLU A 352 36.13 1.13 -14.45
CA GLU A 352 36.56 -0.26 -14.51
C GLU A 352 38.08 -0.30 -14.71
N LEU A 353 38.74 -1.22 -14.02
CA LEU A 353 40.14 -1.57 -14.18
C LEU A 353 40.27 -3.08 -14.39
N THR A 354 40.89 -3.48 -15.49
CA THR A 354 41.04 -4.89 -15.85
C THR A 354 42.50 -5.31 -15.82
N GLN A 355 42.78 -6.42 -15.14
CA GLN A 355 44.10 -7.04 -15.03
C GLN A 355 44.03 -8.46 -15.57
N THR A 356 44.89 -8.78 -16.54
CA THR A 356 44.92 -10.12 -17.15
C THR A 356 46.18 -10.84 -16.72
N THR A 357 46.01 -12.07 -16.21
CA THR A 357 47.11 -12.98 -15.88
C THR A 357 46.97 -14.24 -16.73
N GLU A 358 47.96 -14.53 -17.56
CA GLU A 358 48.01 -15.78 -18.30
C GLU A 358 48.46 -16.92 -17.39
N LEU A 359 47.78 -18.06 -17.49
CA LEU A 359 48.10 -19.28 -16.75
C LEU A 359 48.70 -20.32 -17.69
N LYS A 360 49.45 -21.26 -17.12
CA LYS A 360 49.90 -22.44 -17.86
C LYS A 360 48.69 -23.28 -18.24
N THR A 361 48.38 -23.42 -19.53
CA THR A 361 47.28 -24.25 -20.04
C THR A 361 47.45 -25.73 -19.66
N LEU A 362 46.51 -26.26 -18.90
CA LEU A 362 46.47 -27.65 -18.44
C LEU A 362 45.15 -28.32 -18.87
N PRO A 363 45.12 -29.65 -19.04
CA PRO A 363 43.90 -30.36 -19.42
C PRO A 363 42.85 -30.41 -18.31
N THR A 364 43.24 -30.13 -17.07
CA THR A 364 42.34 -30.16 -15.91
C THR A 364 42.71 -29.08 -14.91
N TYR A 365 41.71 -28.34 -14.43
CA TYR A 365 41.83 -27.42 -13.31
C TYR A 365 40.85 -27.79 -12.20
N THR A 366 41.22 -27.44 -10.97
CA THR A 366 40.34 -27.53 -9.80
C THR A 366 40.15 -26.13 -9.23
N ILE A 367 38.89 -25.74 -9.02
CA ILE A 367 38.51 -24.49 -8.37
C ILE A 367 38.11 -24.77 -6.93
N ASP A 368 38.69 -23.99 -6.03
CA ASP A 368 38.42 -24.02 -4.59
C ASP A 368 38.28 -22.59 -4.04
N ILE A 369 37.62 -22.47 -2.89
CA ILE A 369 37.48 -21.22 -2.14
C ILE A 369 38.17 -21.37 -0.79
N ASP A 370 39.14 -20.50 -0.52
CA ASP A 370 39.76 -20.43 0.81
C ASP A 370 38.90 -19.57 1.74
N LYS A 371 38.04 -20.23 2.52
CA LYS A 371 37.23 -19.57 3.58
C LYS A 371 38.04 -19.24 4.83
N SER A 372 39.33 -19.60 4.90
CA SER A 372 40.16 -19.30 6.07
C SER A 372 40.45 -17.80 6.17
N LYS A 373 40.40 -17.27 7.40
CA LYS A 373 40.70 -15.87 7.69
C LYS A 373 42.01 -15.79 8.47
N TYR A 374 42.99 -15.10 7.90
CA TYR A 374 44.22 -14.77 8.62
C TYR A 374 43.99 -13.53 9.48
N PHE A 375 44.10 -13.68 10.79
CA PHE A 375 43.98 -12.57 11.71
C PHE A 375 45.26 -11.73 11.75
N SER A 376 45.08 -10.41 11.67
CA SER A 376 46.14 -9.47 12.00
C SER A 376 46.46 -9.52 13.50
N LYS A 377 47.53 -8.82 13.90
CA LYS A 377 47.88 -8.66 15.31
C LYS A 377 46.76 -7.94 16.07
N GLU A 378 46.15 -6.94 15.44
CA GLU A 378 45.03 -6.18 15.97
C GLU A 378 43.78 -7.04 16.13
N ASP A 379 43.46 -7.89 15.13
CA ASP A 379 42.33 -8.81 15.22
C ASP A 379 42.54 -9.83 16.34
N SER A 380 43.76 -10.34 16.50
CA SER A 380 44.10 -11.28 17.58
C SER A 380 43.88 -10.64 18.96
N ILE A 381 44.17 -9.34 19.11
CA ILE A 381 43.88 -8.58 20.34
C ILE A 381 42.37 -8.41 20.53
N ALA A 382 41.64 -8.05 19.47
CA ALA A 382 40.19 -7.81 19.51
C ALA A 382 39.41 -9.09 19.89
N TYR A 383 39.79 -10.23 19.32
CA TYR A 383 39.13 -11.52 19.54
C TYR A 383 39.74 -12.32 20.70
N HIS A 384 40.66 -11.74 21.47
CA HIS A 384 41.35 -12.41 22.59
C HIS A 384 42.00 -13.74 22.17
N ILE A 385 42.56 -13.78 20.96
CA ILE A 385 43.22 -14.97 20.42
C ILE A 385 44.64 -15.02 20.96
N ASP A 386 44.95 -16.07 21.72
CA ASP A 386 46.24 -16.22 22.40
C ASP A 386 47.25 -17.07 21.63
N ALA A 387 48.49 -17.11 22.12
CA ALA A 387 49.57 -17.90 21.52
C ALA A 387 49.38 -19.42 21.61
N ASN A 388 48.46 -19.92 22.45
CA ASN A 388 48.13 -21.34 22.54
C ASN A 388 47.15 -21.77 21.43
N GLN A 389 46.48 -20.82 20.76
CA GLN A 389 45.58 -21.05 19.63
C GLN A 389 46.27 -21.00 18.26
N ARG A 390 47.61 -21.01 18.20
CA ARG A 390 48.44 -20.88 16.98
C ARG A 390 48.16 -21.86 15.83
N ASN A 391 47.44 -22.96 16.07
CA ASN A 391 47.11 -23.98 15.08
C ASN A 391 45.60 -24.14 14.84
N GLN A 392 44.78 -23.17 15.26
CA GLN A 392 43.35 -23.19 14.99
C GLN A 392 43.08 -22.37 13.72
N ILE A 393 42.36 -22.97 12.77
CA ILE A 393 41.82 -22.26 11.62
C ILE A 393 40.48 -21.69 12.07
N VAL A 394 40.40 -20.37 12.18
CA VAL A 394 39.12 -19.71 12.41
C VAL A 394 38.46 -19.49 11.05
N VAL A 395 37.34 -20.16 10.89
CA VAL A 395 36.44 -20.00 9.76
C VAL A 395 35.33 -19.07 10.24
N ASP A 396 35.15 -17.97 9.52
CA ASP A 396 34.08 -17.02 9.75
C ASP A 396 32.86 -17.56 8.96
N ASP A 397 31.75 -17.81 9.65
CA ASP A 397 30.54 -18.37 9.04
C ASP A 397 29.83 -17.23 8.29
N PHE A 398 30.23 -17.06 7.04
CA PHE A 398 29.94 -15.90 6.21
C PHE A 398 28.47 -15.84 5.70
N GLU A 399 27.56 -16.63 6.26
CA GLU A 399 26.25 -16.96 5.64
C GLU A 399 25.04 -16.12 6.12
N ASP A 400 25.03 -15.57 7.34
CA ASP A 400 23.77 -15.11 7.98
C ASP A 400 23.70 -13.62 8.40
N GLY A 401 24.44 -12.72 7.75
CA GLY A 401 24.33 -11.28 8.00
C GLY A 401 23.38 -10.59 7.00
N PRO A 402 22.26 -9.95 7.41
CA PRO A 402 21.28 -9.42 6.45
C PRO A 402 21.82 -8.33 5.52
N PHE A 403 22.96 -7.68 5.83
CA PHE A 403 23.64 -6.73 4.92
C PHE A 403 25.14 -6.60 5.21
N VAL A 404 25.91 -7.69 5.12
CA VAL A 404 27.39 -7.61 5.12
C VAL A 404 27.81 -6.80 3.88
N SER A 405 28.70 -5.81 4.05
CA SER A 405 29.24 -5.01 2.92
C SER A 405 29.52 -5.91 1.71
N PRO A 406 29.02 -5.60 0.49
CA PRO A 406 29.03 -6.52 -0.64
C PRO A 406 30.45 -6.61 -1.23
N ASN A 407 31.31 -7.29 -0.49
CA ASN A 407 32.72 -7.52 -0.81
C ASN A 407 32.96 -8.92 -1.38
N ASN A 408 31.90 -9.67 -1.65
CA ASN A 408 31.99 -10.98 -2.29
C ASN A 408 32.47 -10.82 -3.73
N ILE A 409 33.30 -11.76 -4.18
CA ILE A 409 33.71 -11.86 -5.58
C ILE A 409 32.63 -12.53 -6.41
N ARG A 410 32.69 -12.33 -7.73
CA ARG A 410 31.90 -13.08 -8.70
C ARG A 410 32.84 -13.75 -9.70
N ILE A 411 32.65 -15.04 -9.92
CA ILE A 411 33.45 -15.83 -10.85
C ILE A 411 32.60 -16.18 -12.07
N ASN A 412 33.07 -15.84 -13.26
CA ASN A 412 32.51 -16.30 -14.52
C ASN A 412 33.51 -17.24 -15.19
N ILE A 413 33.01 -18.34 -15.76
CA ILE A 413 33.83 -19.28 -16.51
C ILE A 413 33.49 -19.12 -17.99
N ASN A 414 34.45 -18.71 -18.82
CA ASN A 414 34.21 -18.39 -20.23
C ASN A 414 35.10 -19.23 -21.14
N LYS A 415 34.70 -19.40 -22.40
CA LYS A 415 35.54 -20.01 -23.43
C LYS A 415 36.68 -19.05 -23.80
N SER A 416 37.89 -19.56 -23.94
CA SER A 416 39.02 -18.82 -24.47
C SER A 416 38.99 -18.81 -26.01
N GLU A 417 38.95 -17.62 -26.61
CA GLU A 417 39.00 -17.44 -28.07
C GLU A 417 40.36 -17.84 -28.68
N ASN A 418 41.46 -17.67 -27.94
CA ASN A 418 42.82 -17.88 -28.46
C ASN A 418 43.45 -19.21 -28.00
N GLY A 419 42.66 -20.11 -27.40
CA GLY A 419 43.14 -21.38 -26.85
C GLY A 419 44.07 -21.28 -25.62
N VAL A 420 44.24 -20.10 -25.01
CA VAL A 420 45.12 -19.87 -23.86
C VAL A 420 44.29 -19.78 -22.58
N THR A 421 44.74 -20.42 -21.51
CA THR A 421 44.08 -20.27 -20.20
C THR A 421 44.52 -18.97 -19.54
N ARG A 422 43.56 -18.12 -19.14
CA ARG A 422 43.86 -16.87 -18.44
C ARG A 422 42.79 -16.50 -17.42
N ILE A 423 43.21 -15.74 -16.42
CA ILE A 423 42.32 -15.10 -15.45
C ILE A 423 42.31 -13.61 -15.75
N VAL A 424 41.11 -13.09 -16.02
CA VAL A 424 40.86 -11.66 -16.20
C VAL A 424 40.13 -11.15 -14.96
N GLN A 425 40.85 -10.40 -14.13
CA GLN A 425 40.30 -9.75 -12.94
C GLN A 425 39.83 -8.35 -13.32
N LYS A 426 38.55 -8.09 -13.08
CA LYS A 426 37.90 -6.84 -13.41
C LYS A 426 37.42 -6.18 -12.12
N PHE A 427 38.00 -5.02 -11.83
CA PHE A 427 37.77 -4.21 -10.64
C PHE A 427 36.89 -3.03 -11.01
N GLU A 428 35.72 -2.95 -10.44
CA GLU A 428 34.75 -1.90 -10.72
C GLU A 428 34.52 -1.02 -9.50
N SER A 429 34.24 0.26 -9.70
CA SER A 429 33.77 1.14 -8.63
C SER A 429 33.04 2.36 -9.18
N GLN A 430 32.36 3.09 -8.28
CA GLN A 430 31.71 4.36 -8.57
C GLN A 430 32.39 5.53 -7.85
N GLY A 431 32.14 6.73 -8.36
CA GLY A 431 32.69 7.98 -7.84
C GLY A 431 31.94 9.20 -8.36
N LYS A 432 32.26 10.37 -7.81
CA LYS A 432 31.74 11.66 -8.31
C LYS A 432 32.23 12.00 -9.72
N THR A 433 33.42 11.54 -10.06
CA THR A 433 34.10 11.73 -11.34
C THR A 433 34.71 10.41 -11.80
N PHE A 434 34.99 10.26 -13.08
CA PHE A 434 35.70 9.08 -13.58
C PHE A 434 37.04 8.84 -12.85
N GLN A 435 37.82 9.90 -12.58
CA GLN A 435 39.09 9.78 -11.87
C GLN A 435 38.93 9.27 -10.43
N SER A 436 37.93 9.76 -9.70
CA SER A 436 37.64 9.27 -8.33
C SER A 436 37.12 7.83 -8.34
N ALA A 437 36.26 7.47 -9.30
CA ALA A 437 35.79 6.10 -9.50
C ALA A 437 36.97 5.15 -9.81
N LEU A 438 37.88 5.56 -10.69
CA LEU A 438 39.07 4.77 -11.05
C LEU A 438 40.01 4.60 -9.84
N GLN A 439 40.23 5.65 -9.06
CA GLN A 439 41.01 5.58 -7.83
C GLN A 439 40.36 4.62 -6.81
N ASN A 440 39.04 4.63 -6.68
CA ASN A 440 38.31 3.69 -5.83
C ASN A 440 38.49 2.24 -6.31
N ALA A 441 38.41 1.99 -7.63
CA ALA A 441 38.68 0.66 -8.20
C ALA A 441 40.12 0.20 -7.97
N GLN A 442 41.11 1.10 -8.09
CA GLN A 442 42.53 0.83 -7.80
C GLN A 442 42.82 0.53 -6.32
N ASN A 443 41.93 0.94 -5.42
CA ASN A 443 42.05 0.70 -3.98
C ASN A 443 41.48 -0.65 -3.56
N ILE A 444 40.90 -1.40 -4.49
CA ILE A 444 40.48 -2.79 -4.27
C ILE A 444 41.73 -3.67 -4.29
N SER A 445 41.91 -4.48 -3.26
CA SER A 445 42.95 -5.49 -3.18
C SER A 445 42.30 -6.86 -3.20
N TYR A 446 42.64 -7.66 -4.19
CA TYR A 446 42.18 -9.04 -4.32
C TYR A 446 43.33 -9.94 -4.75
N ASN A 447 43.55 -11.01 -3.98
CA ASN A 447 44.60 -11.98 -4.21
C ASN A 447 43.99 -13.38 -4.31
N TYR A 448 44.54 -14.21 -5.18
CA TYR A 448 44.23 -15.63 -5.28
C TYR A 448 45.53 -16.43 -5.28
N ASN A 449 45.45 -17.72 -4.95
CA ASN A 449 46.60 -18.63 -4.96
C ASN A 449 46.44 -19.64 -6.10
N SER A 450 47.47 -19.77 -6.92
CA SER A 450 47.50 -20.72 -8.04
C SER A 450 48.69 -21.65 -7.88
N LYS A 451 48.42 -22.94 -7.63
CA LYS A 451 49.43 -24.01 -7.58
C LYS A 451 49.11 -25.05 -8.65
N ASP A 452 49.85 -25.02 -9.75
CA ASP A 452 49.68 -25.90 -10.91
C ASP A 452 48.25 -25.91 -11.47
N ALA A 453 47.48 -26.96 -11.17
CA ALA A 453 46.10 -27.14 -11.60
C ALA A 453 45.06 -26.65 -10.56
N LEU A 454 45.48 -26.31 -9.34
CA LEU A 454 44.61 -25.89 -8.25
C LEU A 454 44.55 -24.36 -8.16
N LEU A 455 43.36 -23.82 -8.40
CA LEU A 455 43.04 -22.40 -8.30
C LEU A 455 42.23 -22.17 -7.03
N ILE A 456 42.82 -21.47 -6.07
CA ILE A 456 42.20 -21.17 -4.78
C ILE A 456 41.88 -19.67 -4.74
N PHE A 457 40.59 -19.34 -4.78
CA PHE A 457 40.11 -17.96 -4.72
C PHE A 457 39.75 -17.56 -3.29
N ASN A 458 39.94 -16.28 -2.97
CA ASN A 458 39.44 -15.73 -1.71
C ASN A 458 37.97 -15.34 -1.89
N PRO A 459 37.06 -15.67 -0.96
CA PRO A 459 35.64 -15.34 -1.11
C PRO A 459 35.36 -13.83 -1.14
N ARG A 460 36.28 -13.00 -0.62
CA ARG A 460 36.09 -11.55 -0.49
C ARG A 460 37.30 -10.77 -0.97
N PHE A 461 37.05 -9.59 -1.52
CA PHE A 461 38.09 -8.59 -1.73
C PHE A 461 38.23 -7.68 -0.51
N GLN A 462 39.41 -7.10 -0.35
CA GLN A 462 39.70 -6.16 0.72
C GLN A 462 39.79 -4.75 0.16
N LEU A 463 39.19 -3.81 0.86
CA LEU A 463 39.35 -2.39 0.60
C LEU A 463 40.56 -1.90 1.39
N ARG A 464 41.41 -1.06 0.77
CA ARG A 464 42.50 -0.41 1.51
C ARG A 464 41.96 0.33 2.74
N LYS A 465 42.71 0.29 3.85
CA LYS A 465 42.29 0.91 5.12
C LYS A 465 41.87 2.38 4.91
N GLY A 466 40.70 2.75 5.44
CA GLY A 466 40.14 4.10 5.32
C GLY A 466 39.42 4.39 3.99
N THR A 467 39.31 3.41 3.10
CA THR A 467 38.46 3.52 1.91
C THR A 467 37.05 3.02 2.20
N ILE A 468 36.08 3.66 1.57
CA ILE A 468 34.66 3.46 1.86
C ILE A 468 34.02 2.81 0.66
N TRP A 469 33.00 2.01 0.92
CA TRP A 469 32.26 1.36 -0.13
C TRP A 469 31.51 2.38 -1.02
N ARG A 470 31.71 2.25 -2.34
CA ARG A 470 31.20 3.03 -3.48
C ARG A 470 30.94 2.07 -4.64
N ASN A 471 30.11 1.06 -4.37
CA ASN A 471 29.81 0.01 -5.34
C ASN A 471 31.05 -0.66 -5.92
N GLN A 472 32.06 -0.92 -5.07
CA GLN A 472 33.21 -1.70 -5.48
C GLN A 472 32.77 -3.13 -5.72
N GLU A 473 33.21 -3.70 -6.84
CA GLU A 473 32.95 -5.09 -7.20
C GLU A 473 34.20 -5.71 -7.83
N VAL A 474 34.36 -7.02 -7.65
CA VAL A 474 35.43 -7.81 -8.28
C VAL A 474 34.82 -8.95 -9.06
N TRP A 475 35.05 -8.91 -10.37
CA TRP A 475 34.68 -9.95 -11.32
C TRP A 475 35.93 -10.72 -11.72
N ILE A 476 35.87 -12.04 -11.64
CA ILE A 476 36.93 -12.94 -12.05
C ILE A 476 36.41 -13.71 -13.25
N ASN A 477 36.92 -13.42 -14.45
CA ASN A 477 36.61 -14.20 -15.63
C ASN A 477 37.74 -15.21 -15.86
N LEU A 478 37.46 -16.49 -15.64
CA LEU A 478 38.35 -17.59 -15.95
C LEU A 478 38.07 -18.05 -17.38
N GLU A 479 38.99 -17.76 -18.30
CA GLU A 479 38.89 -18.17 -19.70
C GLU A 479 39.63 -19.48 -19.92
N LEU A 480 38.92 -20.51 -20.39
CA LEU A 480 39.45 -21.87 -20.58
C LEU A 480 39.33 -22.30 -22.05
N PRO A 481 40.34 -23.00 -22.61
CA PRO A 481 40.23 -23.59 -23.94
C PRO A 481 39.22 -24.74 -23.97
N VAL A 482 38.65 -24.98 -25.16
CA VAL A 482 37.73 -26.10 -25.41
C VAL A 482 38.42 -27.44 -25.12
N GLY A 483 37.70 -28.35 -24.48
CA GLY A 483 38.21 -29.64 -24.01
C GLY A 483 38.81 -29.62 -22.61
N THR A 484 38.98 -28.46 -21.99
CA THR A 484 39.49 -28.36 -20.62
C THR A 484 38.48 -28.91 -19.62
N LYS A 485 38.93 -29.82 -18.75
CA LYS A 485 38.14 -30.36 -17.64
C LYS A 485 38.23 -29.42 -16.43
N LEU A 486 37.12 -29.16 -15.78
CA LEU A 486 37.06 -28.29 -14.61
C LEU A 486 36.38 -29.03 -13.45
N ILE A 487 37.09 -29.15 -12.34
CA ILE A 487 36.59 -29.71 -11.09
C ILE A 487 36.22 -28.52 -10.20
N ILE A 488 34.95 -28.41 -9.84
CA ILE A 488 34.44 -27.28 -9.05
C ILE A 488 34.02 -27.84 -7.70
N LYS A 489 34.71 -27.46 -6.63
CA LYS A 489 34.31 -27.84 -5.28
C LYS A 489 33.02 -27.14 -4.86
N HIS A 490 32.25 -27.79 -4.00
CA HIS A 490 30.94 -27.30 -3.53
C HIS A 490 31.00 -25.88 -2.94
N ASP A 491 32.06 -25.57 -2.20
CA ASP A 491 32.29 -24.21 -1.64
C ASP A 491 32.38 -23.10 -2.70
N ALA A 492 32.73 -23.44 -3.95
CA ALA A 492 32.83 -22.49 -5.05
C ALA A 492 31.50 -22.22 -5.77
N TYR A 493 30.46 -23.04 -5.56
CA TYR A 493 29.22 -22.97 -6.33
C TYR A 493 28.52 -21.62 -6.22
N ARG A 494 28.43 -21.06 -5.02
CA ARG A 494 27.76 -19.76 -4.76
C ARG A 494 28.49 -18.57 -5.39
N TYR A 495 29.78 -18.70 -5.70
CA TYR A 495 30.58 -17.62 -6.31
C TYR A 495 30.56 -17.66 -7.83
N ILE A 496 30.19 -18.80 -8.43
CA ILE A 496 30.09 -18.95 -9.87
C ILE A 496 28.73 -18.39 -10.33
N ASN A 497 28.77 -17.33 -11.12
CA ASN A 497 27.58 -16.54 -11.42
C ASN A 497 26.91 -16.93 -12.75
N ASN A 498 27.66 -17.49 -13.70
CA ASN A 498 27.16 -17.74 -15.05
C ASN A 498 26.69 -19.19 -15.32
N TYR A 499 26.78 -20.09 -14.35
CA TYR A 499 26.27 -21.47 -14.45
C TYR A 499 25.61 -21.93 -13.15
N GLY A 500 24.51 -22.67 -13.27
CA GLY A 500 23.85 -23.39 -12.17
C GLY A 500 24.70 -24.59 -11.74
N THR A 501 25.72 -24.35 -10.95
CA THR A 501 26.70 -25.38 -10.55
C THR A 501 26.07 -26.53 -9.72
N TRP A 502 24.98 -26.23 -9.02
CA TRP A 502 24.18 -27.18 -8.24
C TRP A 502 23.50 -28.28 -9.10
N ASP A 503 23.13 -27.98 -10.35
CA ASP A 503 22.38 -28.89 -11.23
C ASP A 503 23.20 -30.12 -11.70
N CYS A 504 24.52 -30.08 -11.51
CA CYS A 504 25.43 -31.17 -11.86
C CYS A 504 25.67 -32.12 -10.68
N ASP A 505 25.63 -31.60 -9.45
CA ASP A 505 25.91 -32.32 -8.21
C ASP A 505 24.82 -33.37 -7.93
N GLU A 506 23.55 -33.00 -8.13
CA GLU A 506 22.39 -33.91 -7.97
C GLU A 506 22.46 -35.16 -8.86
N LYS A 507 23.26 -35.14 -9.93
CA LYS A 507 23.40 -36.24 -10.91
C LYS A 507 24.66 -37.07 -10.70
N GLU A 508 25.65 -36.59 -9.93
CA GLU A 508 26.89 -37.30 -9.60
C GLU A 508 26.78 -38.10 -8.27
N ASN A 509 25.63 -38.73 -7.97
CA ASN A 509 25.49 -39.81 -6.96
C ASN A 509 26.33 -39.64 -5.65
N ASP A 510 26.13 -38.51 -4.97
CA ASP A 510 26.06 -38.28 -3.51
C ASP A 510 27.22 -38.72 -2.57
N SER A 511 28.49 -38.47 -2.90
CA SER A 511 29.55 -38.48 -1.86
C SER A 511 30.74 -37.55 -2.07
N ASP A 512 30.86 -36.94 -3.25
CA ASP A 512 32.03 -36.15 -3.62
C ASP A 512 31.69 -34.67 -3.45
N ASN A 513 32.46 -33.94 -2.64
CA ASN A 513 32.25 -32.49 -2.38
C ASN A 513 32.64 -31.60 -3.60
N TYR A 514 32.46 -32.10 -4.82
CA TYR A 514 32.81 -31.42 -6.07
C TYR A 514 31.98 -31.96 -7.23
N SER A 515 31.83 -31.13 -8.25
CA SER A 515 31.23 -31.49 -9.54
C SER A 515 32.24 -31.41 -10.66
N THR A 516 32.04 -32.23 -11.69
CA THR A 516 32.94 -32.29 -12.84
C THR A 516 32.33 -31.73 -14.12
N TRP A 517 33.04 -30.79 -14.73
CA TRP A 517 32.62 -30.06 -15.92
C TRP A 517 33.66 -30.15 -17.04
N ILE A 518 33.23 -29.88 -18.28
CA ILE A 518 34.10 -29.78 -19.44
C ILE A 518 33.72 -28.55 -20.27
N MET A 519 34.73 -27.81 -20.73
CA MET A 519 34.54 -26.68 -21.63
C MET A 519 34.24 -27.18 -23.05
N THR A 520 33.08 -26.82 -23.58
CA THR A 520 32.64 -27.14 -24.96
C THR A 520 32.59 -25.87 -25.80
N GLU A 521 32.32 -25.99 -27.11
CA GLU A 521 32.17 -24.81 -27.99
C GLU A 521 31.03 -23.88 -27.56
N ASP A 522 29.97 -24.44 -26.99
CA ASP A 522 28.78 -23.74 -26.51
C ASP A 522 28.91 -23.26 -25.05
N GLY A 523 30.04 -23.52 -24.39
CA GLY A 523 30.30 -23.18 -22.99
C GLY A 523 30.53 -24.38 -22.08
N LEU A 524 30.45 -24.17 -20.76
CA LEU A 524 30.74 -25.19 -19.77
C LEU A 524 29.56 -26.18 -19.63
N ARG A 525 29.82 -27.48 -19.72
CA ARG A 525 28.80 -28.55 -19.61
C ARG A 525 29.18 -29.57 -18.54
N CYS A 526 28.18 -30.01 -17.78
CA CYS A 526 28.34 -31.03 -16.74
C CYS A 526 28.62 -32.41 -17.38
N ILE A 527 29.66 -33.10 -16.92
CA ILE A 527 30.05 -34.39 -17.50
C ILE A 527 28.99 -35.47 -17.24
N ALA A 528 28.35 -35.49 -16.07
CA ALA A 528 27.27 -36.43 -15.78
C ALA A 528 26.07 -36.26 -16.73
N GLN A 529 25.65 -35.02 -16.96
CA GLN A 529 24.59 -34.70 -17.93
C GLN A 529 24.95 -35.15 -19.35
N LEU A 530 26.20 -34.91 -19.80
CA LEU A 530 26.66 -35.37 -21.10
C LEU A 530 26.65 -36.90 -21.23
N LYS A 531 26.99 -37.63 -20.15
CA LYS A 531 26.92 -39.10 -20.13
C LYS A 531 25.46 -39.60 -20.22
N GLU A 532 24.54 -38.96 -19.50
CA GLU A 532 23.11 -39.28 -19.57
C GLU A 532 22.54 -39.01 -20.96
N GLU A 533 22.83 -37.84 -21.55
CA GLU A 533 22.43 -37.49 -22.91
C GLU A 533 22.98 -38.50 -23.93
N ALA A 534 24.25 -38.91 -23.78
CA ALA A 534 24.85 -39.92 -24.65
C ALA A 534 24.17 -41.29 -24.51
N LEU A 535 23.82 -41.70 -23.28
CA LEU A 535 23.07 -42.93 -23.03
C LEU A 535 21.65 -42.85 -23.60
N HIS A 536 20.97 -41.71 -23.43
CA HIS A 536 19.64 -41.46 -23.98
C HIS A 536 19.65 -41.52 -25.51
N LYS A 537 20.58 -40.81 -26.16
CA LYS A 537 20.78 -40.88 -27.61
C LYS A 537 21.08 -42.30 -28.08
N LYS A 538 21.83 -43.10 -27.30
CA LYS A 538 22.07 -44.52 -27.62
C LYS A 538 20.80 -45.36 -27.54
N LYS A 539 19.93 -45.12 -26.55
CA LYS A 539 18.62 -45.78 -26.43
C LYS A 539 17.70 -45.41 -27.60
N LEU A 540 17.58 -44.12 -27.92
CA LEU A 540 16.80 -43.64 -29.06
C LEU A 540 17.28 -44.21 -30.39
N LYS A 541 18.60 -44.28 -30.61
CA LYS A 541 19.15 -44.93 -31.82
C LYS A 541 18.79 -46.41 -31.92
N LYS A 542 18.74 -47.12 -30.80
CA LYS A 542 18.32 -48.52 -30.76
C LYS A 542 16.82 -48.64 -31.05
N GLU A 543 15.99 -47.82 -30.41
CA GLU A 543 14.54 -47.75 -30.64
C GLU A 543 14.22 -47.46 -32.11
N LEU A 544 14.93 -46.50 -32.73
CA LEU A 544 14.78 -46.19 -34.14
C LEU A 544 15.05 -47.42 -35.04
N LEU A 545 16.10 -48.18 -34.74
CA LEU A 545 16.50 -49.36 -35.50
C LEU A 545 15.45 -50.48 -35.38
N ASP A 546 14.92 -50.68 -34.17
CA ASP A 546 13.86 -51.65 -33.90
C ASP A 546 12.55 -51.23 -34.61
N LEU A 547 12.16 -49.96 -34.55
CA LEU A 547 10.98 -49.42 -35.24
C LEU A 547 11.10 -49.51 -36.78
N GLU A 548 12.27 -49.22 -37.34
CA GLU A 548 12.52 -49.37 -38.78
C GLU A 548 12.47 -50.84 -39.24
N SER A 549 12.84 -51.79 -38.37
CA SER A 549 12.69 -53.22 -38.63
C SER A 549 11.22 -53.68 -38.59
N LEU A 550 10.43 -53.16 -37.65
CA LEU A 550 9.00 -53.45 -37.52
C LEU A 550 8.20 -52.91 -38.70
N ARG A 551 8.55 -51.71 -39.18
CA ARG A 551 7.97 -51.11 -40.39
C ARG A 551 8.12 -52.03 -41.61
N LYS A 552 9.24 -52.76 -41.72
CA LYS A 552 9.54 -53.66 -42.85
C LYS A 552 8.88 -55.05 -42.76
N THR A 553 8.42 -55.49 -41.58
CA THR A 553 8.08 -56.91 -41.34
C THR A 553 6.59 -57.23 -41.16
N LYS A 554 5.67 -56.25 -41.09
CA LYS A 554 4.22 -56.49 -40.88
C LYS A 554 3.30 -55.73 -41.87
N PRO A 555 2.48 -56.42 -42.68
CA PRO A 555 1.56 -55.78 -43.63
C PRO A 555 0.06 -55.85 -43.26
N VAL A 556 -0.35 -55.86 -41.98
CA VAL A 556 -1.73 -56.30 -41.62
C VAL A 556 -2.65 -55.23 -40.98
N ASP A 557 -2.19 -54.01 -40.67
CA ASP A 557 -3.10 -52.95 -40.18
C ASP A 557 -2.54 -51.54 -40.51
N SER A 558 -3.35 -50.69 -41.17
CA SER A 558 -2.96 -49.34 -41.60
C SER A 558 -2.74 -48.40 -40.40
N LEU A 559 -3.57 -48.51 -39.37
CA LEU A 559 -3.47 -47.68 -38.16
C LEU A 559 -2.17 -47.96 -37.38
N TYR A 560 -1.74 -49.22 -37.37
CA TYR A 560 -0.49 -49.63 -36.71
C TYR A 560 0.75 -49.11 -37.45
N GLN A 561 0.74 -49.09 -38.78
CA GLN A 561 1.83 -48.55 -39.60
C GLN A 561 1.96 -47.03 -39.49
N ASP A 562 0.83 -46.32 -39.41
CA ASP A 562 0.82 -44.87 -39.18
C ASP A 562 1.39 -44.52 -37.79
N SER A 563 1.03 -45.30 -36.76
CA SER A 563 1.57 -45.13 -35.41
C SER A 563 3.08 -45.33 -35.35
N ILE A 564 3.60 -46.39 -35.98
CA ILE A 564 5.05 -46.63 -36.07
C ILE A 564 5.74 -45.50 -36.83
N SER A 565 5.16 -45.04 -37.95
CA SER A 565 5.75 -43.96 -38.76
C SER A 565 5.81 -42.64 -38.01
N ASN A 566 4.77 -42.32 -37.23
CA ASN A 566 4.75 -41.15 -36.35
C ASN A 566 5.82 -41.25 -35.26
N ARG A 567 5.95 -42.40 -34.59
CA ARG A 567 6.99 -42.59 -33.56
C ARG A 567 8.40 -42.55 -34.15
N VAL A 568 8.62 -43.08 -35.36
CA VAL A 568 9.90 -42.96 -36.08
C VAL A 568 10.22 -41.50 -36.37
N LYS A 569 9.23 -40.70 -36.77
CA LYS A 569 9.41 -39.26 -36.99
C LYS A 569 9.78 -38.55 -35.69
N GLU A 570 9.06 -38.80 -34.60
CA GLU A 570 9.33 -38.23 -33.27
C GLU A 570 10.74 -38.59 -32.77
N VAL A 571 11.15 -39.86 -32.86
CA VAL A 571 12.49 -40.31 -32.45
C VAL A 571 13.59 -39.70 -33.33
N LYS A 572 13.35 -39.48 -34.63
CA LYS A 572 14.28 -38.77 -35.52
C LYS A 572 14.42 -37.29 -35.15
N GLU A 573 13.30 -36.63 -34.82
CA GLU A 573 13.29 -35.26 -34.32
C GLU A 573 14.06 -35.15 -32.99
N GLU A 574 13.84 -36.04 -32.02
CA GLU A 574 14.58 -36.08 -30.75
C GLU A 574 16.09 -36.34 -30.93
N LEU A 575 16.49 -37.07 -31.97
CA LEU A 575 17.89 -37.30 -32.32
C LEU A 575 18.53 -36.15 -33.11
N GLY A 576 17.75 -35.13 -33.50
CA GLY A 576 18.20 -34.02 -34.35
C GLY A 576 18.49 -34.46 -35.80
N ILE A 577 17.86 -35.53 -36.28
CA ILE A 577 17.95 -36.00 -37.66
C ILE A 577 16.83 -35.31 -38.45
N ASN A 578 17.19 -34.42 -39.39
CA ASN A 578 16.20 -33.73 -40.23
C ASN A 578 15.26 -34.73 -40.92
N VAL A 579 13.95 -34.56 -40.70
CA VAL A 579 12.87 -35.40 -41.26
C VAL A 579 12.30 -34.76 -42.53
N GLU A 580 13.17 -34.26 -43.41
CA GLU A 580 12.76 -33.87 -44.77
C GLU A 580 13.07 -35.03 -45.73
N ASP A 581 12.11 -35.29 -46.62
CA ASP A 581 12.03 -36.33 -47.67
C ASP A 581 11.52 -37.75 -47.30
N ASN A 582 10.20 -37.93 -47.42
CA ASN A 582 9.62 -38.85 -48.41
C ASN A 582 8.08 -38.79 -48.40
N THR A 583 7.49 -37.83 -49.11
CA THR A 583 6.14 -37.94 -49.65
C THR A 583 6.15 -37.39 -51.07
N GLY A 584 6.31 -38.27 -52.06
CA GLY A 584 6.21 -37.88 -53.47
C GLY A 584 6.83 -38.88 -54.43
N ASN A 585 6.21 -40.06 -54.57
CA ASN A 585 6.19 -40.79 -55.84
C ASN A 585 4.82 -41.44 -56.01
#